data_AF-A0A9P0TMW9-F1
#
_entry.id   AF-A0A9P0TMW9-F1
#
_cell.length_a   1.000
_cell.length_b   1.000
_cell.length_c   1.000
_cell.angle_alpha   90.00
_cell.angle_beta   90.00
_cell.angle_gamma   90.00
#
_symmetry.space_group_name_H-M   'P 1'
#
loop_
_entity.id
_entity.type
_entity.pdbx_description
1 polymer ?
#
loop_
_entity_poly.entity_id
_entity_poly.type
_entity_poly.pdbx_seq_one_letter_code
_entity_poly.pdbx_strand_id
1 'polypeptide(L)'
;MLTRTFGIVLDILRPAKFQVISRFGIKYFAPPKNYDDIEIPERTRLKLFDKVPMYPSNIKPPKMQKRLRYMRGPETIHNTLQLKQYGVVARGGGRLRHEHFEMIRLQVARRLDQKRMFAIWRVDPPWQPVTKKGQGQRMGGGKGAIDHYCTPIKSDRIIFEIGGKCEYAEVHTMLRIISERLPFKAEPVSQEIMEKQAVEEKWKEENNLNKYTMKYLIQNNMQGCNTHISKYDNRWYGKYV
;
A
#
# COMPACT_ATOMS: atom_id res chain seq x y z
N MET A 1 38.22 -3.69 -45.94
CA MET A 1 37.98 -2.99 -47.22
C MET A 1 36.64 -2.29 -47.13
N LEU A 2 36.64 -1.01 -47.46
CA LEU A 2 35.49 -0.11 -47.50
C LEU A 2 34.47 -0.55 -48.55
N THR A 3 33.18 -0.57 -48.18
CA THR A 3 32.10 -0.14 -49.09
C THR A 3 30.99 0.51 -48.27
N ARG A 4 31.06 1.84 -48.18
CA ARG A 4 29.88 2.68 -48.00
C ARG A 4 29.10 2.64 -49.32
N THR A 5 27.84 2.24 -49.30
CA THR A 5 26.87 2.62 -50.33
C THR A 5 25.70 3.31 -49.67
N PHE A 6 25.55 4.57 -50.04
CA PHE A 6 24.36 5.38 -49.79
C PHE A 6 23.15 4.71 -50.44
N GLY A 7 22.04 4.69 -49.72
CA GLY A 7 20.76 4.16 -50.20
C GLY A 7 19.65 4.48 -49.21
N ILE A 8 19.42 5.76 -48.97
CA ILE A 8 18.17 6.25 -48.37
C ILE A 8 17.11 6.16 -49.47
N VAL A 9 15.87 5.86 -49.08
CA VAL A 9 14.64 5.83 -49.88
C VAL A 9 14.31 4.48 -50.53
N LEU A 10 13.83 3.49 -49.76
CA LEU A 10 12.77 2.57 -50.22
C LEU A 10 12.08 1.69 -49.13
N ASP A 11 12.18 2.00 -47.83
CA ASP A 11 11.63 1.11 -46.78
C ASP A 11 10.21 1.47 -46.27
N ILE A 12 9.52 2.44 -46.89
CA ILE A 12 8.20 2.91 -46.41
C ILE A 12 7.04 2.00 -46.86
N LEU A 13 7.24 1.13 -47.86
CA LEU A 13 6.18 0.28 -48.45
C LEU A 13 6.35 -1.22 -48.22
N ARG A 14 7.24 -1.64 -47.31
CA ARG A 14 7.33 -3.07 -46.95
C ARG A 14 6.28 -3.37 -45.88
N PRO A 15 5.25 -4.20 -46.14
CA PRO A 15 4.40 -4.69 -45.05
C PRO A 15 5.34 -5.32 -44.01
N ALA A 16 5.15 -4.98 -42.74
CA ALA A 16 5.98 -5.51 -41.65
C ALA A 16 6.11 -7.02 -41.88
N LYS A 17 7.36 -7.49 -42.11
CA LYS A 17 7.61 -8.91 -42.32
C LYS A 17 6.98 -9.63 -41.12
N PHE A 18 5.88 -10.33 -41.35
CA PHE A 18 5.28 -11.20 -40.35
C PHE A 18 6.34 -12.27 -40.09
N GLN A 19 7.13 -12.06 -39.05
CA GLN A 19 8.11 -13.05 -38.62
C GLN A 19 7.28 -14.18 -38.03
N VAL A 20 6.96 -15.18 -38.84
CA VAL A 20 6.37 -16.43 -38.39
C VAL A 20 7.43 -17.13 -37.57
N ILE A 21 7.56 -16.75 -36.30
CA ILE A 21 8.40 -17.45 -35.35
C ILE A 21 7.74 -18.82 -35.15
N SER A 22 8.39 -19.87 -35.62
CA SER A 22 7.93 -21.24 -35.38
C SER A 22 7.87 -21.48 -33.86
N ARG A 23 6.66 -21.66 -33.32
CA ARG A 23 6.44 -22.03 -31.90
C ARG A 23 6.82 -23.49 -31.59
N PHE A 24 7.54 -24.17 -32.48
CA PHE A 24 7.99 -25.55 -32.32
C PHE A 24 9.35 -25.60 -31.59
N GLY A 25 9.40 -25.03 -30.39
CA GLY A 25 10.51 -25.22 -29.43
C GLY A 25 10.11 -26.22 -28.35
N ILE A 26 11.10 -26.91 -27.75
CA ILE A 26 10.87 -27.72 -26.54
C ILE A 26 10.29 -26.79 -25.46
N LYS A 27 9.10 -27.12 -24.95
CA LYS A 27 8.48 -26.34 -23.88
C LYS A 27 9.32 -26.51 -22.62
N TYR A 28 9.99 -25.44 -22.20
CA TYR A 28 10.66 -25.40 -20.91
C TYR A 28 9.60 -25.12 -19.83
N PHE A 29 9.24 -26.15 -19.07
CA PHE A 29 8.39 -26.00 -17.89
C PHE A 29 9.30 -25.74 -16.69
N ALA A 30 9.18 -24.55 -16.09
CA ALA A 30 9.84 -24.27 -14.83
C ALA A 30 9.33 -25.25 -13.76
N PRO A 31 10.19 -25.71 -12.84
CA PRO A 31 9.74 -26.54 -11.72
C PRO A 31 8.70 -25.77 -10.89
N PRO A 32 7.71 -26.46 -10.32
CA PRO A 32 6.72 -25.83 -9.45
C PRO A 32 7.41 -25.22 -8.21
N LYS A 33 6.85 -24.12 -7.69
CA LYS A 33 7.35 -23.50 -6.46
C LYS A 33 7.16 -24.43 -5.27
N ASN A 34 8.17 -24.54 -4.41
CA ASN A 34 8.06 -25.28 -3.16
C ASN A 34 7.43 -24.39 -2.06
N TYR A 35 6.57 -24.98 -1.24
CA TYR A 35 5.87 -24.35 -0.11
C TYR A 35 5.98 -25.16 1.19
N ASP A 36 6.95 -26.07 1.30
CA ASP A 36 7.12 -26.94 2.46
C ASP A 36 7.47 -26.17 3.74
N ASP A 37 8.17 -25.05 3.61
CA ASP A 37 8.58 -24.18 4.73
C ASP A 37 7.42 -23.40 5.37
N ILE A 38 6.22 -23.44 4.78
CA ILE A 38 5.08 -22.63 5.22
C ILE A 38 4.15 -23.45 6.10
N GLU A 39 4.19 -23.14 7.39
CA GLU A 39 3.26 -23.65 8.38
C GLU A 39 1.95 -22.85 8.38
N ILE A 40 0.81 -23.56 8.37
CA ILE A 40 -0.51 -22.94 8.39
C ILE A 40 -0.97 -22.88 9.87
N PRO A 41 -1.30 -21.68 10.39
CA PRO A 41 -1.79 -21.55 11.75
C PRO A 41 -3.19 -22.15 11.89
N GLU A 42 -3.55 -22.54 13.12
CA GLU A 42 -4.89 -23.07 13.43
C GLU A 42 -6.03 -22.13 13.00
N ARG A 43 -5.81 -20.81 13.19
CA ARG A 43 -6.76 -19.77 12.81
C ARG A 43 -6.35 -19.15 11.49
N THR A 44 -7.02 -19.58 10.43
CA THR A 44 -6.70 -19.13 9.06
C THR A 44 -7.44 -17.86 8.64
N ARG A 45 -8.61 -17.60 9.23
CA ARG A 45 -9.46 -16.46 8.86
C ARG A 45 -9.08 -15.20 9.63
N LEU A 46 -9.26 -14.05 8.99
CA LEU A 46 -9.14 -12.74 9.65
C LEU A 46 -10.08 -12.65 10.85
N LYS A 47 -9.52 -12.25 12.01
CA LYS A 47 -10.28 -11.96 13.23
C LYS A 47 -11.31 -10.87 12.97
N LEU A 48 -12.51 -11.01 13.54
CA LEU A 48 -13.48 -9.93 13.59
C LEU A 48 -12.99 -8.84 14.56
N PHE A 49 -13.02 -7.58 14.13
CA PHE A 49 -12.73 -6.44 14.99
C PHE A 49 -14.02 -5.81 15.49
N ASP A 50 -14.04 -5.45 16.76
CA ASP A 50 -15.17 -4.75 17.35
C ASP A 50 -15.29 -3.32 16.79
N LYS A 51 -16.52 -2.82 16.73
CA LYS A 51 -16.80 -1.45 16.27
C LYS A 51 -16.36 -0.41 17.30
N VAL A 52 -16.45 -0.76 18.57
CA VAL A 52 -16.13 0.10 19.71
C VAL A 52 -15.11 -0.63 20.58
N PRO A 53 -14.00 0.02 20.96
CA PRO A 53 -13.05 -0.58 21.88
C PRO A 53 -13.69 -0.79 23.25
N MET A 54 -13.34 -1.90 23.90
CA MET A 54 -13.81 -2.20 25.25
C MET A 54 -13.10 -1.29 26.26
N TYR A 55 -13.89 -0.57 27.05
CA TYR A 55 -13.42 0.19 28.21
C TYR A 55 -13.94 -0.46 29.49
N PRO A 56 -13.21 -0.38 30.62
CA PRO A 56 -13.72 -0.86 31.89
C PRO A 56 -14.95 -0.04 32.30
N SER A 57 -15.92 -0.68 32.95
CA SER A 57 -17.23 -0.09 33.29
C SER A 57 -17.14 1.25 34.02
N ASN A 58 -16.07 1.48 34.77
CA ASN A 58 -15.87 2.68 35.58
C ASN A 58 -15.38 3.90 34.77
N ILE A 59 -15.00 3.74 33.51
CA ILE A 59 -14.39 4.79 32.71
C ILE A 59 -15.27 5.13 31.50
N LYS A 60 -15.63 6.41 31.39
CA LYS A 60 -16.29 6.93 30.18
C LYS A 60 -15.29 6.98 29.03
N PRO A 61 -15.68 6.59 27.80
CA PRO A 61 -14.78 6.66 26.64
C PRO A 61 -14.20 8.07 26.43
N PRO A 62 -12.87 8.23 26.38
CA PRO A 62 -12.25 9.55 26.31
C PRO A 62 -12.42 10.19 24.94
N LYS A 63 -12.72 11.50 24.88
CA LYS A 63 -12.82 12.25 23.63
C LYS A 63 -11.44 12.79 23.20
N MET A 64 -10.90 12.33 22.07
CA MET A 64 -9.57 12.75 21.58
C MET A 64 -9.62 13.89 20.55
N GLN A 65 -8.63 14.78 20.51
CA GLN A 65 -8.43 15.66 19.35
C GLN A 65 -8.15 14.84 18.09
N LYS A 66 -8.59 15.29 16.91
CA LYS A 66 -8.47 14.54 15.65
C LYS A 66 -7.03 14.19 15.23
N ARG A 67 -6.01 14.88 15.78
CA ARG A 67 -4.56 14.66 15.55
C ARG A 67 -4.21 14.13 14.15
N LEU A 68 -4.29 15.00 13.13
CA LEU A 68 -4.05 14.63 11.73
C LEU A 68 -2.63 14.10 11.46
N ARG A 69 -1.67 14.40 12.34
CA ARG A 69 -0.30 13.88 12.29
C ARG A 69 -0.20 12.36 12.23
N TYR A 70 -1.22 11.62 12.69
CA TYR A 70 -1.20 10.16 12.68
C TYR A 70 -1.33 9.56 11.28
N MET A 71 -1.78 10.34 10.30
CA MET A 71 -1.89 9.89 8.90
C MET A 71 -0.80 10.51 8.00
N ARG A 72 -0.08 11.51 8.50
CA ARG A 72 0.91 12.24 7.70
C ARG A 72 2.26 11.50 7.68
N GLY A 73 2.83 11.39 6.48
CA GLY A 73 4.17 10.84 6.25
C GLY A 73 4.21 9.32 6.11
N PRO A 74 5.44 8.76 6.09
CA PRO A 74 5.65 7.32 6.00
C PRO A 74 5.42 6.61 7.34
N GLU A 75 5.02 5.35 7.22
CA GLU A 75 5.03 4.35 8.28
C GLU A 75 6.47 3.88 8.50
N THR A 76 6.89 3.83 9.77
CA THR A 76 8.27 3.51 10.14
C THR A 76 8.43 2.07 10.63
N ILE A 77 7.38 1.45 11.15
CA ILE A 77 7.45 0.15 11.84
C ILE A 77 6.80 -0.95 11.01
N HIS A 78 5.55 -0.75 10.58
CA HIS A 78 4.77 -1.80 9.91
C HIS A 78 4.78 -1.65 8.38
N ASN A 79 5.98 -1.49 7.81
CA ASN A 79 6.19 -1.29 6.37
C ASN A 79 6.75 -2.53 5.65
N THR A 80 7.17 -3.58 6.38
CA THR A 80 7.67 -4.84 5.80
C THR A 80 6.70 -6.01 6.01
N LEU A 81 6.64 -6.91 5.00
CA LEU A 81 5.80 -8.12 5.06
C LEU A 81 6.42 -9.12 6.04
N GLN A 82 5.66 -9.50 7.08
CA GLN A 82 6.14 -10.45 8.09
C GLN A 82 6.17 -11.87 7.51
N LEU A 83 5.13 -12.24 6.77
CA LEU A 83 5.06 -13.54 6.09
C LEU A 83 5.96 -13.64 4.85
N LYS A 84 6.56 -12.53 4.40
CA LYS A 84 7.35 -12.44 3.15
C LYS A 84 6.63 -12.98 1.90
N GLN A 85 5.29 -12.95 1.90
CA GLN A 85 4.48 -13.43 0.79
C GLN A 85 3.69 -12.27 0.18
N TYR A 86 2.44 -12.07 0.61
CA TYR A 86 1.50 -11.16 -0.06
C TYR A 86 0.76 -10.27 0.93
N GLY A 87 0.35 -9.09 0.48
CA GLY A 87 -0.44 -8.18 1.30
C GLY A 87 -0.95 -6.96 0.53
N VAL A 88 -1.58 -6.05 1.27
CA VAL A 88 -1.98 -4.73 0.75
C VAL A 88 -1.22 -3.65 1.50
N VAL A 89 -0.51 -2.80 0.76
CA VAL A 89 0.22 -1.64 1.27
C VAL A 89 -0.58 -0.37 0.99
N ALA A 90 -0.68 0.50 1.99
CA ALA A 90 -1.21 1.85 1.82
C ALA A 90 -0.18 2.73 1.10
N ARG A 91 -0.57 3.45 0.06
CA ARG A 91 0.25 4.47 -0.64
C ARG A 91 -0.19 5.91 -0.32
N GLY A 92 -1.01 6.05 0.71
CA GLY A 92 -1.53 7.33 1.19
C GLY A 92 -2.04 7.23 2.62
N GLY A 93 -2.07 8.35 3.31
CA GLY A 93 -2.60 8.45 4.66
C GLY A 93 -4.13 8.51 4.69
N GLY A 94 -4.76 7.86 5.67
CA GLY A 94 -6.22 7.90 5.80
C GLY A 94 -6.75 7.23 7.06
N ARG A 95 -8.08 7.16 7.18
CA ARG A 95 -8.77 6.51 8.31
C ARG A 95 -9.49 5.27 7.85
N LEU A 96 -9.24 4.14 8.51
CA LEU A 96 -10.09 2.96 8.40
C LEU A 96 -11.21 3.00 9.43
N ARG A 97 -12.46 3.04 8.96
CA ARG A 97 -13.64 2.80 9.80
C ARG A 97 -13.86 1.30 9.94
N HIS A 98 -14.63 0.90 10.94
CA HIS A 98 -15.05 -0.49 11.15
C HIS A 98 -15.64 -1.14 9.87
N GLU A 99 -16.43 -0.39 9.10
CA GLU A 99 -17.01 -0.83 7.82
C GLU A 99 -15.95 -1.28 6.81
N HIS A 100 -14.80 -0.61 6.77
CA HIS A 100 -13.72 -0.97 5.86
C HIS A 100 -13.05 -2.28 6.30
N PHE A 101 -12.88 -2.49 7.62
CA PHE A 101 -12.38 -3.76 8.16
C PHE A 101 -13.34 -4.91 7.84
N GLU A 102 -14.65 -4.69 7.98
CA GLU A 102 -15.66 -5.69 7.67
C GLU A 102 -15.73 -6.00 6.16
N MET A 103 -15.59 -4.97 5.32
CA MET A 103 -15.47 -5.14 3.87
C MET A 103 -14.27 -6.02 3.50
N ILE A 104 -13.08 -5.73 4.04
CA ILE A 104 -11.87 -6.53 3.82
C ILE A 104 -12.10 -7.97 4.30
N ARG A 105 -12.56 -8.14 5.55
CA ARG A 105 -12.79 -9.44 6.16
C ARG A 105 -13.75 -10.29 5.32
N LEU A 106 -14.83 -9.71 4.83
CA LEU A 106 -15.81 -10.40 3.98
C LEU A 106 -15.25 -10.74 2.61
N GLN A 107 -14.49 -9.83 1.97
CA GLN A 107 -13.83 -10.12 0.69
C GLN A 107 -12.81 -11.26 0.83
N VAL A 108 -11.99 -11.23 1.88
CA VAL A 108 -11.03 -12.29 2.19
C VAL A 108 -11.77 -13.60 2.46
N ALA A 109 -12.78 -13.61 3.32
CA ALA A 109 -13.55 -14.81 3.63
C ALA A 109 -14.22 -15.46 2.40
N ARG A 110 -14.55 -14.70 1.35
CA ARG A 110 -15.18 -15.21 0.13
C ARG A 110 -14.21 -15.92 -0.82
N ARG A 111 -12.92 -15.58 -0.80
CA ARG A 111 -11.92 -16.07 -1.77
C ARG A 111 -10.75 -16.82 -1.14
N LEU A 112 -10.65 -16.83 0.19
CA LEU A 112 -9.58 -17.49 0.92
C LEU A 112 -9.85 -19.00 1.04
N ASP A 113 -8.96 -19.80 0.46
CA ASP A 113 -8.97 -21.25 0.63
C ASP A 113 -8.31 -21.64 1.95
N GLN A 114 -9.13 -21.85 2.98
CA GLN A 114 -8.69 -22.09 4.37
C GLN A 114 -7.78 -23.31 4.56
N LYS A 115 -7.76 -24.25 3.62
CA LYS A 115 -6.88 -25.43 3.68
C LYS A 115 -5.44 -25.12 3.30
N ARG A 116 -5.24 -24.11 2.44
CA ARG A 116 -3.94 -23.77 1.84
C ARG A 116 -3.45 -22.39 2.26
N MET A 117 -4.37 -21.49 2.63
CA MET A 117 -4.12 -20.07 2.84
C MET A 117 -4.64 -19.61 4.20
N PHE A 118 -4.00 -18.58 4.73
CA PHE A 118 -4.42 -17.87 5.92
C PHE A 118 -4.19 -16.37 5.77
N ALA A 119 -4.92 -15.57 6.54
CA ALA A 119 -4.83 -14.11 6.50
C ALA A 119 -4.71 -13.52 7.91
N ILE A 120 -3.84 -12.52 8.06
CA ILE A 120 -3.51 -11.89 9.34
C ILE A 120 -3.63 -10.39 9.23
N TRP A 121 -4.21 -9.76 10.25
CA TRP A 121 -4.24 -8.30 10.37
C TRP A 121 -2.86 -7.76 10.77
N ARG A 122 -2.40 -6.71 10.07
CA ARG A 122 -1.20 -5.93 10.44
C ARG A 122 -1.56 -4.58 11.09
N VAL A 123 -2.85 -4.30 11.21
CA VAL A 123 -3.40 -3.05 11.73
C VAL A 123 -4.26 -3.34 12.96
N ASP A 124 -4.20 -2.42 13.90
CA ASP A 124 -4.97 -2.45 15.14
C ASP A 124 -6.48 -2.23 14.90
N PRO A 125 -7.34 -2.78 15.76
CA PRO A 125 -8.77 -2.49 15.71
C PRO A 125 -9.05 -0.98 15.88
N PRO A 126 -10.23 -0.50 15.45
CA PRO A 126 -10.61 0.91 15.58
C PRO A 126 -10.50 1.42 17.03
N TRP A 127 -9.59 2.37 17.25
CA TRP A 127 -9.31 2.92 18.59
C TRP A 127 -9.43 4.44 18.67
N GLN A 128 -9.27 5.17 17.55
CA GLN A 128 -9.32 6.63 17.56
C GLN A 128 -10.78 7.11 17.54
N PRO A 129 -11.27 7.81 18.59
CA PRO A 129 -12.63 8.31 18.61
C PRO A 129 -12.79 9.54 17.71
N VAL A 130 -13.80 9.52 16.85
CA VAL A 130 -14.20 10.65 16.01
C VAL A 130 -15.50 11.24 16.56
N THR A 131 -15.45 12.50 16.98
CA THR A 131 -16.64 13.19 17.51
C THR A 131 -17.37 13.96 16.42
N LYS A 132 -18.70 13.93 16.48
CA LYS A 132 -19.61 14.70 15.60
C LYS A 132 -20.60 15.48 16.46
N LYS A 133 -20.93 16.70 16.06
CA LYS A 133 -22.04 17.46 16.66
C LYS A 133 -23.34 17.09 15.94
N GLY A 134 -24.47 17.22 16.64
CA GLY A 134 -25.78 17.06 16.03
C GLY A 134 -25.97 18.01 14.86
N GLN A 135 -26.70 17.57 13.84
CA GLN A 135 -27.03 18.41 12.69
C GLN A 135 -27.92 19.59 13.15
N GLY A 136 -27.67 20.79 12.62
CA GLY A 136 -28.41 22.01 12.97
C GLY A 136 -27.95 22.73 14.24
N GLN A 137 -26.96 22.20 14.97
CA GLN A 137 -26.41 22.87 16.15
C GLN A 137 -25.47 24.02 15.79
N ARG A 138 -25.51 25.10 16.59
CA ARG A 138 -24.60 26.25 16.42
C ARG A 138 -23.16 25.92 16.82
N MET A 139 -22.23 26.80 16.42
CA MET A 139 -20.84 26.77 16.90
C MET A 139 -20.78 27.07 18.42
N GLY A 140 -19.74 26.60 19.11
CA GLY A 140 -19.65 26.69 20.58
C GLY A 140 -20.29 25.50 21.33
N GLY A 141 -20.58 25.63 22.62
CA GLY A 141 -21.25 24.56 23.40
C GLY A 141 -20.41 23.30 23.66
N GLY A 142 -19.08 23.38 23.52
CA GLY A 142 -18.17 22.28 23.78
C GLY A 142 -18.10 21.23 22.65
N LYS A 143 -17.55 20.07 22.99
CA LYS A 143 -17.23 18.99 22.05
C LYS A 143 -18.36 17.98 21.96
N GLY A 144 -18.76 17.62 20.73
CA GLY A 144 -19.83 16.66 20.45
C GLY A 144 -19.58 15.25 21.02
N ALA A 145 -20.58 14.38 20.87
CA ALA A 145 -20.49 12.97 21.22
C ALA A 145 -19.56 12.22 20.25
N ILE A 146 -19.08 11.04 20.68
CA ILE A 146 -18.30 10.14 19.81
C ILE A 146 -19.29 9.47 18.86
N ASP A 147 -19.04 9.59 17.56
CA ASP A 147 -19.88 9.04 16.49
C ASP A 147 -19.40 7.64 16.10
N HIS A 148 -18.11 7.51 15.81
CA HIS A 148 -17.48 6.23 15.48
C HIS A 148 -16.01 6.23 15.85
N TYR A 149 -15.42 5.02 15.84
CA TYR A 149 -13.99 4.83 15.98
C TYR A 149 -13.35 4.52 14.63
N CYS A 150 -12.11 4.94 14.46
CA CYS A 150 -11.30 4.62 13.29
C CYS A 150 -9.86 4.30 13.66
N THR A 151 -9.13 3.69 12.73
CA THR A 151 -7.69 3.50 12.83
C THR A 151 -7.01 4.43 11.83
N PRO A 152 -6.19 5.40 12.27
CA PRO A 152 -5.40 6.22 11.36
C PRO A 152 -4.24 5.40 10.78
N ILE A 153 -4.02 5.55 9.47
CA ILE A 153 -3.01 4.86 8.69
C ILE A 153 -2.12 5.89 8.00
N LYS A 154 -0.81 5.62 7.99
CA LYS A 154 0.20 6.38 7.25
C LYS A 154 0.51 5.71 5.91
N SER A 155 1.20 6.44 5.04
CA SER A 155 1.72 5.84 3.81
C SER A 155 2.71 4.72 4.12
N ASP A 156 2.78 3.74 3.24
CA ASP A 156 3.65 2.55 3.29
C ASP A 156 3.33 1.57 4.43
N ARG A 157 2.21 1.75 5.14
CA ARG A 157 1.74 0.78 6.13
C ARG A 157 1.07 -0.41 5.45
N ILE A 158 1.43 -1.61 5.87
CA ILE A 158 0.75 -2.85 5.47
C ILE A 158 -0.53 -3.00 6.29
N ILE A 159 -1.65 -3.26 5.61
CA ILE A 159 -2.98 -3.33 6.25
C ILE A 159 -3.25 -4.73 6.79
N PHE A 160 -3.07 -5.73 5.92
CA PHE A 160 -3.21 -7.14 6.23
C PHE A 160 -2.31 -7.93 5.28
N GLU A 161 -2.01 -9.14 5.70
CA GLU A 161 -1.18 -10.08 4.95
C GLU A 161 -1.96 -11.35 4.68
N ILE A 162 -1.58 -12.00 3.59
CA ILE A 162 -2.03 -13.33 3.24
C ILE A 162 -0.80 -14.18 3.04
N GLY A 163 -0.83 -15.34 3.69
CA GLY A 163 0.17 -16.37 3.49
C GLY A 163 -0.43 -17.74 3.25
N GLY A 164 0.44 -18.70 3.00
CA GLY A 164 0.09 -20.08 2.70
C GLY A 164 0.68 -20.59 1.39
N LYS A 165 0.25 -21.78 0.98
CA LYS A 165 0.72 -22.51 -0.20
C LYS A 165 -0.02 -22.02 -1.45
N CYS A 166 0.19 -20.76 -1.83
CA CYS A 166 -0.52 -20.09 -2.92
C CYS A 166 0.42 -19.23 -3.78
N GLU A 167 0.02 -19.01 -5.03
CA GLU A 167 0.73 -18.11 -5.95
C GLU A 167 0.12 -16.71 -5.95
N TYR A 168 0.93 -15.71 -6.28
CA TYR A 168 0.47 -14.32 -6.33
C TYR A 168 -0.73 -14.12 -7.27
N ALA A 169 -0.78 -14.85 -8.39
CA ALA A 169 -1.87 -14.77 -9.36
C ALA A 169 -3.23 -15.16 -8.74
N GLU A 170 -3.26 -16.14 -7.84
CA GLU A 170 -4.48 -16.59 -7.16
C GLU A 170 -5.01 -15.49 -6.23
N VAL A 171 -4.11 -14.81 -5.50
CA VAL A 171 -4.48 -13.81 -4.48
C VAL A 171 -4.68 -12.41 -5.08
N HIS A 172 -4.00 -12.11 -6.18
CA HIS A 172 -3.92 -10.76 -6.78
C HIS A 172 -5.30 -10.15 -7.05
N THR A 173 -6.22 -10.92 -7.62
CA THR A 173 -7.58 -10.42 -7.93
C THR A 173 -8.32 -9.96 -6.67
N MET A 174 -8.17 -10.70 -5.57
CA MET A 174 -8.77 -10.33 -4.29
C MET A 174 -8.10 -9.08 -3.70
N LEU A 175 -6.77 -9.04 -3.66
CA LEU A 175 -6.01 -7.91 -3.11
C LEU A 175 -6.30 -6.63 -3.89
N ARG A 176 -6.39 -6.71 -5.23
CA ARG A 176 -6.73 -5.58 -6.10
C ARG A 176 -8.11 -5.01 -5.78
N ILE A 177 -9.13 -5.86 -5.70
CA ILE A 177 -10.50 -5.42 -5.38
C ILE A 177 -10.56 -4.78 -3.99
N ILE A 178 -9.79 -5.29 -3.03
CA ILE A 178 -9.71 -4.68 -1.71
C ILE A 178 -9.02 -3.32 -1.81
N SER A 179 -7.88 -3.21 -2.50
CA SER A 179 -7.14 -1.95 -2.63
C SER A 179 -7.96 -0.83 -3.27
N GLU A 180 -8.77 -1.14 -4.28
CA GLU A 180 -9.63 -0.16 -4.96
C GLU A 180 -10.77 0.35 -4.07
N ARG A 181 -11.21 -0.42 -3.07
CA ARG A 181 -12.30 -0.06 -2.16
C ARG A 181 -11.85 0.65 -0.90
N LEU A 182 -10.54 0.77 -0.67
CA LEU A 182 -10.01 1.47 0.48
C LEU A 182 -10.19 2.99 0.33
N PRO A 183 -10.34 3.73 1.44
CA PRO A 183 -10.56 5.18 1.40
C PRO A 183 -9.31 5.99 1.02
N PHE A 184 -8.18 5.33 0.74
CA PHE A 184 -6.92 5.92 0.35
C PHE A 184 -6.27 5.05 -0.73
N LYS A 185 -5.32 5.62 -1.48
CA LYS A 185 -4.57 4.88 -2.50
C LYS A 185 -3.86 3.70 -1.85
N ALA A 186 -4.08 2.51 -2.34
CA ALA A 186 -3.45 1.29 -1.86
C ALA A 186 -3.03 0.43 -3.05
N GLU A 187 -2.12 -0.50 -2.79
CA GLU A 187 -1.53 -1.35 -3.82
C GLU A 187 -1.44 -2.80 -3.33
N PRO A 188 -1.84 -3.79 -4.15
CA PRO A 188 -1.56 -5.18 -3.88
C PRO A 188 -0.07 -5.46 -4.10
N VAL A 189 0.59 -6.10 -3.15
CA VAL A 189 2.03 -6.33 -3.21
C VAL A 189 2.39 -7.78 -2.90
N SER A 190 3.49 -8.21 -3.49
CA SER A 190 4.26 -9.38 -3.07
C SER A 190 5.65 -8.96 -2.61
N GLN A 191 6.34 -9.82 -1.87
CA GLN A 191 7.73 -9.58 -1.46
C GLN A 191 8.63 -9.24 -2.66
N GLU A 192 8.54 -10.04 -3.74
CA GLU A 192 9.28 -9.80 -4.98
C GLU A 192 8.96 -8.44 -5.61
N ILE A 193 7.68 -8.01 -5.59
CA ILE A 193 7.27 -6.70 -6.12
C ILE A 193 7.86 -5.57 -5.26
N MET A 194 7.80 -5.69 -3.94
CA MET A 194 8.36 -4.67 -3.03
C MET A 194 9.87 -4.53 -3.20
N GLU A 195 10.60 -5.64 -3.33
CA GLU A 195 12.04 -5.62 -3.57
C GLU A 195 12.38 -4.99 -4.92
N LYS A 196 11.65 -5.34 -5.98
CA LYS A 196 11.80 -4.71 -7.31
C LYS A 196 11.55 -3.21 -7.26
N GLN A 197 10.48 -2.77 -6.58
CA GLN A 197 10.17 -1.36 -6.41
C GLN A 197 11.27 -0.61 -5.64
N ALA A 198 11.82 -1.22 -4.58
CA ALA A 198 12.90 -0.62 -3.80
C ALA A 198 14.20 -0.51 -4.62
N VAL A 199 14.54 -1.53 -5.43
CA VAL A 199 15.68 -1.49 -6.35
C VAL A 199 15.47 -0.44 -7.43
N GLU A 200 14.26 -0.37 -8.00
CA GLU A 200 13.90 0.62 -9.02
C GLU A 200 13.97 2.05 -8.47
N GLU A 201 13.49 2.30 -7.24
CA GLU A 201 13.61 3.61 -6.60
C GLU A 201 15.08 4.00 -6.39
N LYS A 202 15.92 3.10 -5.88
CA LYS A 202 17.36 3.34 -5.73
C LYS A 202 18.03 3.63 -7.08
N TRP A 203 17.73 2.83 -8.10
CA TRP A 203 18.24 3.04 -9.44
C TRP A 203 17.82 4.39 -10.02
N LYS A 204 16.55 4.81 -9.82
CA LYS A 204 16.07 6.13 -10.23
C LYS A 204 16.77 7.27 -9.48
N GLU A 205 17.07 7.09 -8.20
CA GLU A 205 17.81 8.08 -7.40
C GLU A 205 19.26 8.22 -7.87
N GLU A 206 19.95 7.10 -8.15
CA GLU A 206 21.34 7.08 -8.61
C GLU A 206 21.50 7.60 -10.06
N ASN A 207 20.58 7.25 -10.95
CA ASN A 207 20.61 7.67 -12.36
C ASN A 207 19.93 9.01 -12.62
N ASN A 208 19.56 9.75 -11.57
CA ASN A 208 18.95 11.05 -11.73
C ASN A 208 19.96 12.07 -12.28
N LEU A 209 19.80 12.44 -13.55
CA LEU A 209 20.64 13.45 -14.22
C LEU A 209 20.39 14.87 -13.69
N ASN A 210 19.25 15.12 -13.06
CA ASN A 210 18.92 16.44 -12.55
C ASN A 210 19.74 16.75 -11.28
N LYS A 211 20.66 17.70 -11.41
CA LYS A 211 21.51 18.20 -10.30
C LYS A 211 20.70 18.82 -9.17
N TYR A 212 19.58 19.48 -9.50
CA TYR A 212 18.75 20.20 -8.54
C TYR A 212 17.59 19.31 -8.07
N THR A 213 17.91 18.35 -7.22
CA THR A 213 16.89 17.50 -6.58
C THR A 213 16.13 18.26 -5.50
N MET A 214 14.87 17.91 -5.26
CA MET A 214 14.07 18.52 -4.19
C MET A 214 14.77 18.45 -2.83
N LYS A 215 15.43 17.32 -2.56
CA LYS A 215 16.27 17.15 -1.36
C LYS A 215 17.39 18.18 -1.29
N TYR A 216 18.13 18.38 -2.37
CA TYR A 216 19.21 19.36 -2.44
C TYR A 216 18.71 20.80 -2.30
N LEU A 217 17.60 21.17 -2.97
CA LEU A 217 16.99 22.50 -2.88
C LEU A 217 16.67 22.86 -1.41
N ILE A 218 15.99 21.96 -0.72
CA ILE A 218 15.49 22.15 0.64
C ILE A 218 16.63 22.17 1.66
N GLN A 219 17.60 21.24 1.56
CA GLN A 219 18.72 21.17 2.50
C GLN A 219 19.59 22.43 2.47
N ASN A 220 19.79 23.02 1.29
CA ASN A 220 20.59 24.22 1.13
C ASN A 220 19.79 25.51 1.29
N ASN A 221 18.51 25.44 1.66
CA ASN A 221 17.60 26.59 1.74
C ASN A 221 17.70 27.49 0.49
N MET A 222 17.75 26.89 -0.69
CA MET A 222 17.96 27.66 -1.92
C MET A 222 16.80 28.63 -2.13
N GLN A 223 17.13 29.86 -2.55
CA GLN A 223 16.17 30.96 -2.71
C GLN A 223 15.30 31.24 -1.47
N GLY A 224 15.76 30.84 -0.27
CA GLY A 224 15.00 31.02 0.96
C GLY A 224 13.76 30.13 1.06
N CYS A 225 13.67 29.01 0.33
CA CYS A 225 12.49 28.15 0.29
C CYS A 225 11.96 27.68 1.67
N ASN A 226 12.79 27.62 2.71
CA ASN A 226 12.37 27.25 4.08
C ASN A 226 11.30 28.16 4.67
N THR A 227 11.16 29.40 4.19
CA THR A 227 10.09 30.33 4.62
C THR A 227 8.71 29.92 4.10
N HIS A 228 8.66 29.20 2.98
CA HIS A 228 7.43 28.84 2.27
C HIS A 228 7.00 27.38 2.46
N ILE A 229 7.91 26.51 2.90
CA ILE A 229 7.65 25.06 3.07
C ILE A 229 7.42 24.67 4.53
N SER A 230 6.75 23.54 4.74
CA SER A 230 6.50 23.03 6.08
C SER A 230 7.74 22.35 6.66
N LYS A 231 7.86 22.35 7.99
CA LYS A 231 8.88 21.55 8.71
C LYS A 231 8.87 20.06 8.35
N TYR A 232 7.74 19.54 7.86
CA TYR A 232 7.61 18.15 7.43
C TYR A 232 8.17 17.94 6.02
N ASP A 233 8.11 18.95 5.16
CA ASP A 233 8.73 18.92 3.83
C ASP A 233 10.25 18.95 3.97
N ASN A 234 10.77 19.64 4.99
CA ASN A 234 12.19 19.55 5.39
C ASN A 234 12.60 18.15 5.84
N ARG A 235 11.67 17.36 6.36
CA ARG A 235 11.94 16.00 6.84
C ARG A 235 11.88 14.98 5.72
N TRP A 236 10.94 15.14 4.79
CA TRP A 236 10.63 14.13 3.78
C TRP A 236 10.84 14.59 2.33
N TYR A 237 11.39 15.78 2.15
CA TYR A 237 11.82 16.33 0.85
C TYR A 237 10.71 16.31 -0.21
N GLY A 238 9.47 16.62 0.19
CA GLY A 238 8.31 16.66 -0.70
C GLY A 238 7.76 15.29 -1.15
N LYS A 239 8.30 14.16 -0.65
CA LYS A 239 7.78 12.82 -1.00
C LYS A 239 6.37 12.55 -0.44
N TYR A 240 6.00 13.20 0.68
CA TYR A 240 4.71 13.03 1.33
C TYR A 240 4.05 14.40 1.58
N VAL A 241 2.94 14.64 0.88
CA VAL A 241 2.14 15.88 0.96
C VAL A 241 0.92 15.65 1.85
#